data_AF-A0AA88HAA2-F1
#
_entry.id   AF-A0AA88HAA2-F1
#
_cell.length_a   1.000
_cell.length_b   1.000
_cell.length_c   1.000
_cell.angle_alpha   90.00
_cell.angle_beta   90.00
_cell.angle_gamma   90.00
#
_symmetry.space_group_name_H-M   'P 1'
#
loop_
_entity.id
_entity.type
_entity.pdbx_description
1 polymer ?
#
loop_
_entity_poly.entity_id
_entity_poly.type
_entity_poly.pdbx_seq_one_letter_code
_entity_poly.pdbx_strand_id
1 'polypeptide(L)'
;EKKGNISEDETVLFKSYLLTLGIDDPVTRDTHGTSNNYYEKLGMEIENALFRPVEVSFSSLKIVKFNDLQEAGGLLSLAEAYCRINRARGLVLVSPEDLLKACKTLGPDRKLQLYLFPTGVYALQSKDLETGSLDNETLTTLEKEGPQSVESFAIILRISVILARERLLSAERIGKVCRDESVEGLKFYPNLFLINS
;
A
#
# COMPACT_ATOMS: atom_id res chain seq x y z
N GLU A 1 12.96 7.57 -47.27
CA GLU A 1 11.93 7.52 -46.21
C GLU A 1 10.98 6.37 -46.51
N LYS A 2 10.94 5.32 -45.68
CA LYS A 2 9.97 4.21 -45.81
C LYS A 2 9.00 4.29 -44.64
N LYS A 3 7.80 4.82 -44.89
CA LYS A 3 6.66 4.74 -43.95
C LYS A 3 6.18 3.28 -43.93
N GLY A 4 6.43 2.56 -42.84
CA GLY A 4 5.81 1.26 -42.58
C GLY A 4 4.36 1.50 -42.17
N ASN A 5 3.42 1.07 -43.01
CA ASN A 5 2.01 0.97 -42.64
C ASN A 5 1.89 -0.16 -41.62
N ILE A 6 1.79 0.19 -40.35
CA ILE A 6 1.44 -0.74 -39.27
C ILE A 6 0.02 -1.21 -39.54
N SER A 7 -0.18 -2.52 -39.68
CA SER A 7 -1.51 -3.08 -39.98
C SER A 7 -2.45 -2.92 -38.79
N GLU A 8 -3.76 -2.73 -39.03
CA GLU A 8 -4.75 -2.64 -37.94
C GLU A 8 -4.71 -3.88 -37.04
N ASP A 9 -4.44 -5.06 -37.61
CA ASP A 9 -4.28 -6.31 -36.87
C ASP A 9 -3.06 -6.31 -35.92
N GLU A 10 -1.95 -5.69 -36.31
CA GLU A 10 -0.78 -5.54 -35.42
C GLU A 10 -1.09 -4.60 -34.26
N THR A 11 -1.92 -3.59 -34.50
CA THR A 11 -2.38 -2.66 -33.46
C THR A 11 -3.37 -3.35 -32.50
N VAL A 12 -4.23 -4.23 -33.02
CA VAL A 12 -5.16 -5.03 -32.19
C VAL A 12 -4.40 -6.07 -31.37
N LEU A 13 -3.41 -6.74 -31.95
CA LEU A 13 -2.56 -7.71 -31.25
C LEU A 13 -1.68 -7.02 -30.20
N PHE A 14 -1.16 -5.84 -30.51
CA PHE A 14 -0.40 -5.03 -29.55
C PHE A 14 -1.30 -4.54 -28.40
N LYS A 15 -2.54 -4.13 -28.70
CA LYS A 15 -3.55 -3.78 -27.69
C LYS A 15 -3.93 -4.99 -26.83
N SER A 16 -4.11 -6.18 -27.39
CA SER A 16 -4.41 -7.40 -26.63
C SER A 16 -3.23 -7.87 -25.77
N TYR A 17 -2.01 -7.64 -26.22
CA TYR A 17 -0.80 -7.89 -25.44
C TYR A 17 -0.66 -6.90 -24.27
N LEU A 18 -1.01 -5.61 -24.49
CA LEU A 18 -1.07 -4.59 -23.44
C LEU A 18 -2.21 -4.85 -22.43
N LEU A 19 -3.36 -5.35 -22.90
CA LEU A 19 -4.50 -5.77 -22.07
C LEU A 19 -4.13 -6.89 -21.08
N THR A 20 -3.08 -7.67 -21.37
CA THR A 20 -2.65 -8.78 -20.49
C THR A 20 -1.72 -8.32 -19.37
N LEU A 21 -1.24 -7.06 -19.38
CA LEU A 21 -0.16 -6.58 -18.50
C LEU A 21 -0.60 -5.66 -17.34
N GLY A 22 -1.86 -5.23 -17.25
CA GLY A 22 -2.20 -4.14 -16.33
C GLY A 22 -3.69 -3.84 -16.14
N ILE A 23 -3.98 -2.68 -15.53
CA ILE A 23 -5.34 -2.18 -15.29
C ILE A 23 -6.01 -1.85 -16.63
N ASP A 24 -7.17 -2.46 -16.90
CA ASP A 24 -7.96 -2.23 -18.10
C ASP A 24 -8.55 -0.80 -18.09
N ASP A 25 -8.32 -0.04 -19.17
CA ASP A 25 -8.83 1.33 -19.38
C ASP A 25 -8.63 2.30 -18.20
N PRO A 26 -7.40 2.82 -17.99
CA PRO A 26 -7.11 3.72 -16.88
C PRO A 26 -7.96 4.99 -16.93
N VAL A 27 -8.45 5.39 -15.76
CA VAL A 27 -9.23 6.62 -15.59
C VAL A 27 -8.33 7.82 -15.94
N THR A 28 -8.70 8.56 -17.00
CA THR A 28 -8.02 9.79 -17.46
C THR A 28 -8.94 11.00 -17.38
N ARG A 29 -8.35 12.19 -17.35
CA ARG A 29 -9.12 13.45 -17.30
C ARG A 29 -9.94 13.66 -18.57
N ASP A 30 -9.41 13.20 -19.71
CA ASP A 30 -10.01 13.36 -21.03
C ASP A 30 -11.24 12.46 -21.23
N THR A 31 -11.25 11.27 -20.63
CA THR A 31 -12.39 10.33 -20.75
C THR A 31 -13.54 10.63 -19.78
N HIS A 32 -13.30 11.37 -18.70
CA HIS A 32 -14.30 11.54 -17.64
C HIS A 32 -14.70 12.98 -17.30
N GLY A 33 -14.15 14.00 -17.98
CA GLY A 33 -14.72 15.34 -18.23
C GLY A 33 -14.99 16.25 -17.01
N THR A 34 -15.58 15.73 -15.94
CA THR A 34 -15.87 16.42 -14.69
C THR A 34 -14.86 15.99 -13.63
N SER A 35 -14.16 16.95 -13.02
CA SER A 35 -13.07 16.68 -12.07
C SER A 35 -13.48 15.80 -10.89
N ASN A 36 -14.72 15.93 -10.39
CA ASN A 36 -15.18 15.12 -9.25
C ASN A 36 -15.40 13.63 -9.63
N ASN A 37 -16.00 13.38 -10.79
CA ASN A 37 -16.23 12.02 -11.30
C ASN A 37 -14.91 11.33 -11.67
N TYR A 38 -13.92 12.10 -12.15
CA TYR A 38 -12.57 11.60 -12.37
C TYR A 38 -11.94 11.04 -11.09
N TYR A 39 -11.93 11.82 -9.99
CA TYR A 39 -11.30 11.38 -8.74
C TYR A 39 -12.03 10.21 -8.07
N GLU A 40 -13.37 10.20 -8.12
CA GLU A 40 -14.16 9.07 -7.60
C GLU A 40 -13.84 7.77 -8.36
N LYS A 41 -13.84 7.81 -9.69
CA LYS A 41 -13.50 6.63 -10.52
C LYS A 41 -12.05 6.20 -10.33
N LEU A 42 -11.13 7.15 -10.25
CA LEU A 42 -9.72 6.87 -9.98
C LEU A 42 -9.55 6.19 -8.62
N GLY A 43 -10.30 6.62 -7.60
CA GLY A 43 -10.30 5.97 -6.29
C GLY A 43 -10.78 4.52 -6.36
N MET A 44 -11.84 4.25 -7.12
CA MET A 44 -12.32 2.87 -7.33
C MET A 44 -11.31 2.01 -8.09
N GLU A 45 -10.63 2.58 -9.08
CA GLU A 45 -9.57 1.90 -9.82
C GLU A 45 -8.40 1.54 -8.89
N ILE A 46 -7.96 2.47 -8.04
CA ILE A 46 -6.89 2.24 -7.07
C ILE A 46 -7.29 1.14 -6.07
N GLU A 47 -8.52 1.19 -5.55
CA GLU A 47 -9.06 0.14 -4.69
C GLU A 47 -9.04 -1.22 -5.40
N ASN A 48 -9.60 -1.30 -6.60
CA ASN A 48 -9.65 -2.55 -7.35
C ASN A 48 -8.25 -3.09 -7.69
N ALA A 49 -7.30 -2.22 -8.03
CA ALA A 49 -5.94 -2.61 -8.35
C ALA A 49 -5.19 -3.16 -7.13
N LEU A 50 -5.28 -2.51 -5.97
CA LEU A 50 -4.61 -2.95 -4.74
C LEU A 50 -5.26 -4.21 -4.12
N PHE A 51 -6.56 -4.42 -4.36
CA PHE A 51 -7.27 -5.63 -3.94
C PHE A 51 -7.23 -6.75 -5.00
N ARG A 52 -6.66 -6.51 -6.19
CA ARG A 52 -6.52 -7.53 -7.23
C ARG A 52 -5.58 -8.63 -6.71
N PRO A 53 -5.99 -9.90 -6.75
CA PRO A 53 -5.11 -10.98 -6.36
C PRO A 53 -3.92 -11.07 -7.31
N VAL A 54 -2.71 -11.14 -6.76
CA VAL A 54 -1.48 -11.30 -7.55
C VAL A 54 -1.37 -12.77 -7.95
N GLU A 55 -1.34 -13.04 -9.26
CA GLU A 55 -1.06 -14.39 -9.77
C GLU A 55 0.44 -14.55 -9.99
N VAL A 56 1.13 -15.18 -9.05
CA VAL A 56 2.55 -15.51 -9.19
C VAL A 56 2.69 -16.93 -9.73
N SER A 57 2.71 -17.09 -11.05
CA SER A 57 2.96 -18.40 -11.67
C SER A 57 4.41 -18.84 -11.43
N PHE A 58 4.63 -19.68 -10.41
CA PHE A 58 5.86 -20.45 -10.25
C PHE A 58 5.52 -21.92 -10.01
N SER A 59 5.88 -22.77 -10.99
CA SER A 59 6.01 -24.23 -10.89
C SER A 59 4.99 -24.96 -9.99
N SER A 60 3.87 -25.41 -10.58
CA SER A 60 2.99 -26.50 -10.11
C SER A 60 2.55 -26.56 -8.64
N LEU A 61 2.77 -25.53 -7.84
CA LEU A 61 2.35 -25.48 -6.43
C LEU A 61 1.24 -24.46 -6.27
N LYS A 62 0.14 -24.90 -5.65
CA LYS A 62 -1.09 -24.16 -5.41
C LYS A 62 -0.78 -22.80 -4.75
N ILE A 63 -0.87 -21.72 -5.53
CA ILE A 63 -0.59 -20.34 -5.09
C ILE A 63 -1.71 -19.91 -4.14
N VAL A 64 -1.38 -19.59 -2.89
CA VAL A 64 -2.27 -18.81 -2.03
C VAL A 64 -2.34 -17.41 -2.65
N LYS A 65 -3.51 -17.05 -3.19
CA LYS A 65 -3.72 -15.76 -3.85
C LYS A 65 -3.85 -14.66 -2.79
N PHE A 66 -2.78 -13.92 -2.55
CA PHE A 66 -2.84 -12.66 -1.80
C PHE A 66 -2.96 -11.50 -2.78
N ASN A 67 -3.57 -10.40 -2.34
CA ASN A 67 -3.52 -9.14 -3.08
C ASN A 67 -2.37 -8.26 -2.58
N ASP A 68 -2.02 -7.24 -3.36
CA ASP A 68 -0.92 -6.32 -3.07
C ASP A 68 -0.96 -5.78 -1.64
N LEU A 69 -2.16 -5.45 -1.17
CA LEU A 69 -2.39 -4.90 0.16
C LEU A 69 -2.22 -5.96 1.27
N GLN A 70 -2.72 -7.18 1.07
CA GLN A 70 -2.58 -8.29 2.02
C GLN A 70 -1.14 -8.80 2.13
N GLU A 71 -0.38 -8.80 1.02
CA GLU A 71 1.05 -9.12 1.07
C GLU A 71 1.83 -8.15 1.96
N ALA A 72 1.39 -6.88 2.02
CA ALA A 72 1.94 -5.85 2.89
C ALA A 72 1.29 -5.81 4.29
N GLY A 73 0.59 -6.86 4.70
CA GLY A 73 -0.07 -6.92 6.01
C GLY A 73 -1.27 -5.99 6.16
N GLY A 74 -1.89 -5.59 5.03
CA GLY A 74 -3.08 -4.74 4.98
C GLY A 74 -2.80 -3.23 5.07
N LEU A 75 -1.54 -2.81 5.07
CA LEU A 75 -1.11 -1.41 5.19
C LEU A 75 -0.02 -1.11 4.16
N LEU A 76 -0.19 -0.02 3.39
CA LEU A 76 0.75 0.38 2.35
C LEU A 76 0.99 1.89 2.43
N SER A 77 2.23 2.36 2.31
CA SER A 77 2.46 3.81 2.23
C SER A 77 1.89 4.36 0.92
N LEU A 78 1.49 5.62 0.89
CA LEU A 78 0.97 6.23 -0.33
C LEU A 78 2.03 6.24 -1.46
N ALA A 79 3.31 6.32 -1.10
CA ALA A 79 4.42 6.24 -2.04
C ALA A 79 4.53 4.84 -2.67
N GLU A 80 4.40 3.78 -1.88
CA GLU A 80 4.38 2.42 -2.41
C GLU A 80 3.14 2.17 -3.28
N ALA A 81 1.98 2.65 -2.84
CA ALA A 81 0.74 2.57 -3.62
C ALA A 81 0.91 3.28 -4.98
N TYR A 82 1.46 4.49 -4.99
CA TYR A 82 1.76 5.23 -6.20
C TYR A 82 2.63 4.42 -7.18
N CYS A 83 3.70 3.81 -6.69
CA CYS A 83 4.57 2.97 -7.51
C CYS A 83 3.84 1.74 -8.06
N ARG A 84 3.04 1.05 -7.25
CA ARG A 84 2.28 -0.14 -7.69
C ARG A 84 1.22 0.21 -8.73
N ILE A 85 0.46 1.28 -8.51
CA ILE A 85 -0.57 1.74 -9.45
C ILE A 85 0.04 2.16 -10.77
N ASN A 86 1.12 2.95 -10.77
CA ASN A 86 1.77 3.36 -12.01
C ASN A 86 2.43 2.20 -12.75
N ARG A 87 2.97 1.22 -12.02
CA ARG A 87 3.46 -0.02 -12.63
C ARG A 87 2.32 -0.80 -13.29
N ALA A 88 1.15 -0.87 -12.66
CA ALA A 88 -0.03 -1.56 -13.18
C ALA A 88 -0.70 -0.81 -14.34
N ARG A 89 -0.54 0.52 -14.44
CA ARG A 89 -1.05 1.35 -15.55
C ARG A 89 -0.15 1.36 -16.78
N GLY A 90 1.11 0.97 -16.64
CA GLY A 90 2.08 0.93 -17.74
C GLY A 90 2.44 2.33 -18.26
N LEU A 91 1.82 2.76 -19.36
CA LEU A 91 2.16 4.02 -20.05
C LEU A 91 1.30 5.21 -19.61
N VAL A 92 0.09 4.97 -19.10
CA VAL A 92 -0.86 6.03 -18.74
C VAL A 92 -0.75 6.34 -17.25
N LEU A 93 0.30 7.07 -16.88
CA LEU A 93 0.64 7.33 -15.48
C LEU A 93 -0.34 8.30 -14.81
N VAL A 94 -0.49 8.14 -13.49
CA VAL A 94 -1.15 9.11 -12.60
C VAL A 94 -0.11 9.98 -11.90
N SER A 95 -0.42 11.25 -11.68
CA SER A 95 0.41 12.14 -10.87
C SER A 95 0.26 11.82 -9.36
N PRO A 96 1.26 12.11 -8.52
CA PRO A 96 1.15 11.91 -7.07
C PRO A 96 -0.01 12.70 -6.46
N GLU A 97 -0.27 13.91 -6.96
CA GLU A 97 -1.37 14.76 -6.49
C GLU A 97 -2.74 14.19 -6.83
N ASP A 98 -2.91 13.67 -8.06
CA ASP A 98 -4.19 13.11 -8.48
C ASP A 98 -4.49 11.81 -7.75
N LEU A 99 -3.47 10.99 -7.50
CA LEU A 99 -3.61 9.79 -6.67
C LEU A 99 -4.02 10.15 -5.23
N LEU A 100 -3.38 11.15 -4.62
CA LEU A 100 -3.77 11.63 -3.28
C LEU A 100 -5.21 12.16 -3.26
N LYS A 101 -5.60 12.97 -4.25
CA LYS A 101 -6.97 13.51 -4.36
C LYS A 101 -8.00 12.39 -4.51
N ALA A 102 -7.72 11.40 -5.35
CA ALA A 102 -8.58 10.24 -5.52
C ALA A 102 -8.73 9.43 -4.22
N CYS A 103 -7.64 9.19 -3.50
CA CYS A 103 -7.69 8.50 -2.21
C CYS A 103 -8.48 9.30 -1.15
N LYS A 104 -8.45 10.64 -1.19
CA LYS A 104 -9.26 11.50 -0.31
C LYS A 104 -10.75 11.47 -0.64
N THR A 105 -11.12 11.19 -1.89
CA THR A 105 -12.52 11.06 -2.31
C THR A 105 -13.12 9.68 -2.00
N LEU A 106 -12.33 8.72 -1.49
CA LEU A 106 -12.84 7.43 -1.05
C LEU A 106 -13.79 7.62 0.14
N GLY A 107 -15.04 7.20 -0.04
CA GLY A 107 -16.05 7.24 1.00
C GLY A 107 -15.84 6.19 2.11
N PRO A 108 -16.55 6.31 3.24
CA PRO A 108 -16.45 5.40 4.38
C PRO A 108 -16.90 3.96 4.09
N ASP A 109 -17.68 3.76 3.02
CA ASP A 109 -18.19 2.44 2.60
C ASP A 109 -17.18 1.61 1.80
N ARG A 110 -16.02 2.21 1.48
CA ARG A 110 -14.94 1.57 0.73
C ARG A 110 -14.12 0.65 1.64
N LYS A 111 -13.52 -0.37 1.04
CA LYS A 111 -12.60 -1.30 1.72
C LYS A 111 -11.23 -0.68 1.93
N LEU A 112 -10.87 0.29 1.09
CA LEU A 112 -9.63 1.05 1.20
C LEU A 112 -9.87 2.39 1.91
N GLN A 113 -9.05 2.70 2.91
CA GLN A 113 -9.09 3.97 3.62
C GLN A 113 -7.74 4.67 3.59
N LEU A 114 -7.77 5.99 3.42
CA LEU A 114 -6.59 6.84 3.55
C LEU A 114 -6.37 7.18 5.03
N TYR A 115 -5.22 6.80 5.55
CA TYR A 115 -4.78 7.10 6.91
C TYR A 115 -3.63 8.12 6.87
N LEU A 116 -3.66 9.07 7.80
CA LEU A 116 -2.59 10.07 7.99
C LEU A 116 -1.96 9.83 9.35
N PHE A 117 -0.70 9.41 9.35
CA PHE A 117 0.07 9.30 10.58
C PHE A 117 0.36 10.69 11.16
N PRO A 118 0.54 10.82 12.49
CA PRO A 118 0.85 12.10 13.12
C PRO A 118 2.15 12.76 12.66
N THR A 119 3.06 12.00 12.05
CA THR A 119 4.30 12.51 11.43
C THR A 119 4.07 13.15 10.06
N GLY A 120 2.86 13.04 9.50
CA GLY A 120 2.50 13.54 8.17
C GLY A 120 2.57 12.49 7.06
N VAL A 121 2.93 11.24 7.36
CA VAL A 121 2.98 10.15 6.38
C VAL A 121 1.57 9.69 6.01
N TYR A 122 1.26 9.66 4.72
CA TYR A 122 0.04 9.06 4.21
C TYR A 122 0.22 7.54 3.97
N ALA A 123 -0.77 6.77 4.37
CA ALA A 123 -0.86 5.34 4.11
C ALA A 123 -2.27 4.95 3.68
N LEU A 124 -2.37 3.87 2.92
CA LEU A 124 -3.61 3.21 2.55
C LEU A 124 -3.75 1.95 3.40
N GLN A 125 -4.87 1.85 4.09
CA GLN A 125 -5.17 0.78 5.02
C GLN A 125 -6.42 0.03 4.54
N SER A 126 -6.40 -1.31 4.64
CA SER A 126 -7.63 -2.09 4.51
C SER A 126 -8.52 -1.84 5.73
N LYS A 127 -9.82 -1.66 5.51
CA LYS A 127 -10.81 -1.52 6.59
C LYS A 127 -10.80 -2.70 7.56
N ASP A 128 -10.39 -3.88 7.10
CA ASP A 128 -10.23 -5.08 7.94
C ASP A 128 -9.15 -4.90 9.03
N LEU A 129 -8.23 -3.95 8.87
CA LEU A 129 -7.07 -3.72 9.73
C LEU A 129 -7.30 -2.62 10.78
N GLU A 130 -8.54 -2.15 10.96
CA GLU A 130 -8.93 -0.94 11.70
C GLU A 130 -8.01 -0.54 12.89
N THR A 131 -7.68 0.76 12.95
CA THR A 131 -6.51 1.41 13.59
C THR A 131 -6.23 1.09 15.08
N GLY A 132 -7.12 0.42 15.81
CA GLY A 132 -6.82 -0.11 17.15
C GLY A 132 -6.07 -1.45 17.15
N SER A 133 -6.13 -2.20 16.06
CA SER A 133 -5.48 -3.51 15.90
C SER A 133 -3.97 -3.37 15.72
N LEU A 134 -3.52 -2.37 14.96
CA LEU A 134 -2.11 -2.22 14.57
C LEU A 134 -1.16 -2.04 15.75
N ASP A 135 -1.54 -1.23 16.74
CA ASP A 135 -0.70 -1.01 17.91
C ASP A 135 -0.66 -2.26 18.82
N ASN A 136 -1.76 -3.01 18.90
CA ASN A 136 -1.81 -4.29 19.62
C ASN A 136 -0.96 -5.35 18.91
N GLU A 137 -1.08 -5.47 17.59
CA GLU A 137 -0.27 -6.38 16.78
C GLU A 137 1.22 -6.03 16.87
N THR A 138 1.55 -4.74 16.94
CA THR A 138 2.92 -4.26 17.15
C THR A 138 3.45 -4.73 18.51
N LEU A 139 2.66 -4.59 19.58
CA LEU A 139 3.01 -5.09 20.90
C LEU A 139 3.19 -6.61 20.90
N THR A 140 2.22 -7.36 20.36
CA THR A 140 2.28 -8.83 20.28
C THR A 140 3.49 -9.32 19.48
N THR A 141 3.87 -8.60 18.42
CA THR A 141 5.08 -8.92 17.65
C THR A 141 6.34 -8.71 18.47
N LEU A 142 6.45 -7.62 19.22
CA LEU A 142 7.60 -7.36 20.11
C LEU A 142 7.65 -8.30 21.31
N GLU A 143 6.51 -8.76 21.82
CA GLU A 143 6.47 -9.77 22.89
C GLU A 143 6.96 -11.15 22.40
N LYS A 144 6.69 -11.49 21.13
CA LYS A 144 7.09 -12.76 20.51
C LYS A 144 8.54 -12.78 20.06
N GLU A 145 8.95 -11.76 19.31
CA GLU A 145 10.28 -11.67 18.69
C GLU A 145 11.30 -10.98 19.61
N GLY A 146 10.84 -10.43 20.74
CA GLY A 146 11.65 -9.61 21.63
C GLY A 146 11.83 -8.18 21.13
N PRO A 147 12.74 -7.42 21.77
CA PRO A 147 13.01 -6.03 21.42
C PRO A 147 13.63 -5.91 20.03
N GLN A 148 13.09 -5.02 19.19
CA GLN A 148 13.51 -4.89 17.79
C GLN A 148 13.93 -3.46 17.46
N SER A 149 14.87 -3.34 16.51
CA SER A 149 15.10 -2.07 15.80
C SER A 149 14.01 -1.86 14.75
N VAL A 150 13.90 -0.65 14.22
CA VAL A 150 12.92 -0.30 13.18
C VAL A 150 13.11 -1.16 11.91
N GLU A 151 14.36 -1.42 11.54
CA GLU A 151 14.73 -2.17 10.35
C GLU A 151 14.38 -3.65 10.49
N SER A 152 14.73 -4.27 11.62
CA SER A 152 14.39 -5.67 11.89
C SER A 152 12.88 -5.86 11.97
N PHE A 153 12.17 -4.93 12.61
CA PHE A 153 10.71 -4.95 12.69
C PHE A 153 10.05 -4.85 11.29
N ALA A 154 10.60 -4.00 10.40
CA ALA A 154 10.14 -3.90 9.02
C ALA A 154 10.27 -5.22 8.25
N ILE A 155 11.40 -5.93 8.43
CA ILE A 155 11.65 -7.22 7.79
C ILE A 155 10.66 -8.29 8.30
N ILE A 156 10.46 -8.36 9.62
CA ILE A 156 9.55 -9.33 10.27
C ILE A 156 8.13 -9.18 9.71
N LEU A 157 7.64 -7.94 9.64
CA LEU A 157 6.27 -7.65 9.18
C LEU A 157 6.14 -7.50 7.66
N ARG A 158 7.26 -7.55 6.91
CA ARG A 158 7.31 -7.32 5.46
C ARG A 158 6.66 -6.01 5.01
N ILE A 159 6.91 -4.95 5.77
CA ILE A 159 6.46 -3.59 5.48
C ILE A 159 7.65 -2.67 5.21
N SER A 160 7.41 -1.49 4.65
CA SER A 160 8.47 -0.49 4.53
C SER A 160 8.97 -0.01 5.89
N VAL A 161 10.25 0.36 5.95
CA VAL A 161 10.89 0.93 7.15
C VAL A 161 10.15 2.16 7.67
N ILE A 162 9.57 2.95 6.77
CA ILE A 162 8.74 4.12 7.12
C ILE A 162 7.50 3.66 7.90
N LEU A 163 6.73 2.70 7.40
CA LEU A 163 5.55 2.19 8.10
C LEU A 163 5.91 1.49 9.41
N ALA A 164 7.01 0.73 9.44
CA ALA A 164 7.53 0.12 10.66
C ALA A 164 7.80 1.18 11.75
N ARG A 165 8.48 2.27 11.37
CA ARG A 165 8.73 3.40 12.27
C ARG A 165 7.42 4.01 12.77
N GLU A 166 6.49 4.28 11.87
CA GLU A 166 5.20 4.88 12.22
C GLU A 166 4.39 4.02 13.18
N ARG A 167 4.36 2.70 12.98
CA ARG A 167 3.70 1.76 13.89
C ARG A 167 4.32 1.76 15.28
N LEU A 168 5.65 1.71 15.36
CA LEU A 168 6.38 1.73 16.63
C LEU A 168 6.16 3.05 17.39
N LEU A 169 6.23 4.19 16.69
CA LEU A 169 5.96 5.50 17.29
C LEU A 169 4.49 5.69 17.68
N SER A 170 3.56 5.10 16.93
CA SER A 170 2.13 5.08 17.29
C SER A 170 1.89 4.32 18.58
N ALA A 171 2.42 3.10 18.67
CA ALA A 171 2.34 2.27 19.87
C ALA A 171 3.04 2.93 21.08
N GLU A 172 4.13 3.67 20.86
CA GLU A 172 4.86 4.39 21.91
C GLU A 172 3.99 5.52 22.47
N ARG A 173 3.33 6.29 21.60
CA ARG A 173 2.49 7.43 21.99
C ARG A 173 1.35 7.03 22.93
N ILE A 174 0.81 5.83 22.77
CA ILE A 174 -0.25 5.29 23.64
C ILE A 174 0.30 4.47 24.82
N GLY A 175 1.63 4.43 24.98
CA GLY A 175 2.30 3.79 26.11
C GLY A 175 2.42 2.27 26.01
N LYS A 176 2.13 1.62 24.88
CA LYS A 176 2.28 0.16 24.76
C LYS A 176 3.73 -0.28 24.64
N VAL A 177 4.54 0.53 23.97
CA VAL A 177 5.97 0.27 23.78
C VAL A 177 6.79 1.44 24.33
N CYS A 178 8.03 1.19 24.68
CA CYS A 178 9.01 2.21 25.02
C CYS A 178 10.25 2.04 24.14
N ARG A 179 11.00 3.14 23.96
CA ARG A 179 12.26 3.12 23.21
C ARG A 179 13.45 3.15 24.15
N ASP A 180 14.50 2.48 23.72
CA ASP A 180 15.86 2.62 24.26
C ASP A 180 16.75 3.15 23.14
N GLU A 181 17.37 4.30 23.39
CA GLU A 181 18.31 4.94 22.46
C GLU A 181 19.69 4.92 23.08
N SER A 182 20.58 4.12 22.48
CA SER A 182 21.94 3.92 22.96
C SER A 182 22.94 4.02 21.81
N VAL A 183 24.23 3.84 22.13
CA VAL A 183 25.30 3.75 21.11
C VAL A 183 25.11 2.57 20.16
N GLU A 184 24.34 1.55 20.55
CA GLU A 184 23.99 0.41 19.69
C GLU A 184 22.83 0.71 18.73
N GLY A 185 22.16 1.85 18.90
CA GLY A 185 21.04 2.30 18.07
C GLY A 185 19.72 2.41 18.84
N LEU A 186 18.63 2.60 18.08
CA LEU A 186 17.27 2.75 18.58
C LEU A 186 16.55 1.39 18.56
N LYS A 187 16.15 0.92 19.74
CA LYS A 187 15.37 -0.32 19.90
C LYS A 187 14.05 -0.02 20.61
N PHE A 188 13.02 -0.80 20.27
CA PHE A 188 11.70 -0.70 20.89
C PHE A 188 11.40 -1.96 21.72
N TYR A 189 10.80 -1.74 22.89
CA TYR A 189 10.51 -2.75 23.90
C TYR A 189 9.03 -2.68 24.29
N PRO A 190 8.40 -3.81 24.68
CA PRO A 190 7.13 -3.75 25.42
C PRO A 190 7.27 -2.88 26.67
N ASN A 191 6.29 -2.03 26.95
CA ASN A 191 6.37 -1.08 28.05
C ASN A 191 6.07 -1.74 29.40
N LEU A 192 7.09 -2.37 29.99
CA LEU A 192 6.99 -3.01 31.30
C LEU A 192 6.78 -2.01 32.45
N PHE A 193 7.13 -0.73 32.26
CA PHE A 193 6.94 0.29 33.30
C PHE A 193 5.49 0.52 33.65
N LEU A 194 4.56 0.31 32.70
CA LEU A 194 3.12 0.45 32.91
C LEU A 194 2.41 -0.85 33.29
N ILE A 195 3.08 -1.99 33.13
CA ILE A 195 2.52 -3.32 33.47
C ILE A 195 2.84 -3.69 34.93
N ASN A 196 4.00 -3.28 35.41
CA ASN A 196 4.50 -3.61 36.75
C ASN A 196 4.40 -2.45 37.76
N SER A 197 3.59 -1.42 37.47
CA SER A 197 3.35 -0.27 38.36
C SER A 197 2.06 -0.37 39.15
#